data_AF-A0A0M9DRK7-F1
#
_entry.id   AF-A0A0M9DRK7-F1
#
_cell.length_a   1.000
_cell.length_b   1.000
_cell.length_c   1.000
_cell.angle_alpha   90.00
_cell.angle_beta   90.00
_cell.angle_gamma   90.00
#
_symmetry.space_group_name_H-M   'P 1'
#
loop_
_entity.id
_entity.type
_entity.pdbx_description
1 polymer ?
#
loop_
_entity_poly.entity_id
_entity_poly.type
_entity_poly.pdbx_seq_one_letter_code
_entity_poly.pdbx_strand_id
1 'polypeptide(L)'
;MIQELVKQWEENKLKLEEYFRTTKQGEYSTSYQQIVTKVFELCLPKADEHSGFDLSKMTVIDDGHYQGTQIFIIPRVTYQPSIGDYVMTNTYYGSCSGCDTLQAIWNYEDGLPTEEQVKQYMTLALHLVQKLKWLGEGEY
;
A
#
# COMPACT_ATOMS: atom_id res chain seq x y z
N MET A 1 -4.96 0.26 -14.68
CA MET A 1 -3.90 -0.37 -13.85
C MET A 1 -2.60 -0.14 -14.56
N ILE A 2 -1.59 0.30 -13.81
CA ILE A 2 -0.26 0.61 -14.33
C ILE A 2 0.48 -0.71 -14.62
N GLN A 3 0.66 -1.05 -15.89
CA GLN A 3 1.10 -2.40 -16.31
C GLN A 3 2.49 -2.76 -15.76
N GLU A 4 3.41 -1.81 -15.74
CA GLU A 4 4.76 -1.99 -15.20
C GLU A 4 4.75 -2.31 -13.70
N LEU A 5 3.83 -1.70 -12.93
CA LEU A 5 3.69 -1.96 -11.50
C LEU A 5 2.97 -3.28 -11.24
N VAL A 6 1.99 -3.66 -12.08
CA VAL A 6 1.33 -4.98 -11.99
C VAL A 6 2.33 -6.10 -12.23
N LYS A 7 3.24 -5.96 -13.22
CA LYS A 7 4.29 -6.94 -13.48
C LYS A 7 5.19 -7.11 -12.25
N GLN A 8 5.66 -6.00 -11.66
CA GLN A 8 6.48 -6.04 -10.44
C GLN A 8 5.74 -6.68 -9.26
N TRP A 9 4.45 -6.40 -9.10
CA TRP A 9 3.61 -7.05 -8.09
C TRP A 9 3.59 -8.58 -8.29
N GLU A 10 3.29 -9.06 -9.49
CA GLU A 10 3.22 -10.49 -9.78
C GLU A 10 4.56 -11.21 -9.51
N GLU A 11 5.67 -10.57 -9.85
CA GLU A 11 7.02 -11.10 -9.63
C GLU A 11 7.42 -11.16 -8.14
N ASN A 12 6.86 -10.28 -7.30
CA ASN A 12 7.36 -10.05 -5.95
C ASN A 12 6.35 -10.33 -4.83
N LYS A 13 5.06 -10.53 -5.11
CA LYS A 13 4.00 -10.67 -4.10
C LYS A 13 4.25 -11.75 -3.06
N LEU A 14 4.98 -12.82 -3.41
CA LEU A 14 5.36 -13.87 -2.47
C LEU A 14 6.31 -13.38 -1.36
N LYS A 15 7.12 -12.34 -1.63
CA LYS A 15 7.97 -11.71 -0.60
C LYS A 15 7.14 -10.99 0.44
N LEU A 16 6.08 -10.31 0.00
CA LEU A 16 5.13 -9.63 0.90
C LEU A 16 4.30 -10.64 1.69
N GLU A 17 3.86 -11.72 1.04
CA GLU A 17 3.15 -12.81 1.70
C GLU A 17 4.00 -13.44 2.82
N GLU A 18 5.26 -13.75 2.53
CA GLU A 18 6.20 -14.28 3.52
C GLU A 18 6.48 -13.28 4.64
N TYR A 19 6.61 -11.98 4.32
CA TYR A 19 6.75 -10.92 5.32
C TYR A 19 5.56 -10.91 6.28
N PHE A 20 4.31 -10.92 5.77
CA PHE A 20 3.14 -10.97 6.63
C PHE A 20 3.11 -12.24 7.47
N ARG A 21 3.43 -13.39 6.89
CA ARG A 21 3.44 -14.69 7.57
C ARG A 21 4.42 -14.77 8.74
N THR A 22 5.57 -14.11 8.62
CA THR A 22 6.69 -14.24 9.56
C THR A 22 6.90 -13.06 10.48
N THR A 23 6.17 -11.96 10.26
CA THR A 23 6.26 -10.74 11.07
C THR A 23 5.04 -10.63 11.99
N LYS A 24 5.24 -10.11 13.20
CA LYS A 24 4.13 -9.84 14.10
C LYS A 24 3.22 -8.75 13.52
N GLN A 25 1.91 -8.93 13.66
CA GLN A 25 0.94 -8.01 13.09
C GLN A 25 1.11 -6.56 13.61
N GLY A 26 1.49 -6.38 14.88
CA GLY A 26 1.76 -5.05 15.45
C GLY A 26 2.86 -4.24 14.75
N GLU A 27 3.71 -4.87 13.93
CA GLU A 27 4.77 -4.16 13.18
C GLU A 27 4.26 -3.52 11.88
N TYR A 28 3.11 -3.96 11.36
CA TYR A 28 2.61 -3.51 10.05
C TYR A 28 1.10 -3.24 9.95
N SER A 29 0.32 -3.64 10.96
CA SER A 29 -1.15 -3.53 10.94
C SER A 29 -1.70 -2.35 11.74
N THR A 30 -0.83 -1.49 12.28
CA THR A 30 -1.28 -0.32 13.06
C THR A 30 -1.82 0.81 12.18
N SER A 31 -1.45 0.83 10.90
CA SER A 31 -2.01 1.77 9.92
C SER A 31 -1.94 1.25 8.49
N TYR A 32 -2.85 1.74 7.63
CA TYR A 32 -2.79 1.46 6.20
C TYR A 32 -1.49 1.98 5.55
N GLN A 33 -0.91 3.06 6.08
CA GLN A 33 0.38 3.58 5.61
C GLN A 33 1.50 2.54 5.73
N GLN A 34 1.53 1.74 6.78
CA GLN A 34 2.52 0.66 6.93
C GLN A 34 2.33 -0.43 5.87
N ILE A 35 1.08 -0.81 5.58
CA ILE A 35 0.76 -1.75 4.49
C ILE A 35 1.23 -1.18 3.15
N VAL A 36 0.88 0.06 2.83
CA VAL A 36 1.32 0.73 1.58
C VAL A 36 2.85 0.77 1.50
N THR A 37 3.52 1.12 2.60
CA THR A 37 4.99 1.15 2.66
C THR A 37 5.57 -0.23 2.30
N LYS A 38 5.07 -1.32 2.91
CA LYS A 38 5.56 -2.67 2.63
C LYS A 38 5.25 -3.16 1.21
N VAL A 39 4.10 -2.78 0.67
CA VAL A 39 3.78 -3.03 -0.74
C VAL A 39 4.82 -2.37 -1.65
N PHE A 40 5.18 -1.12 -1.42
CA PHE A 40 6.18 -0.44 -2.25
C PHE A 40 7.59 -0.99 -2.04
N GLU A 41 8.02 -1.22 -0.80
CA GLU A 41 9.36 -1.74 -0.50
C GLU A 41 9.60 -3.13 -1.10
N LEU A 42 8.63 -4.03 -0.96
CA LEU A 42 8.81 -5.44 -1.31
C LEU A 42 8.29 -5.78 -2.70
N CYS A 43 7.17 -5.18 -3.13
CA CYS A 43 6.51 -5.53 -4.38
C CYS A 43 6.79 -4.56 -5.51
N LEU A 44 6.95 -3.26 -5.23
CA LEU A 44 7.12 -2.20 -6.21
C LEU A 44 8.43 -1.42 -5.99
N PRO A 45 9.59 -2.10 -5.87
CA PRO A 45 10.86 -1.43 -5.55
C PRO A 45 11.29 -0.42 -6.61
N LYS A 46 10.69 -0.50 -7.81
CA LYS A 46 10.99 0.39 -8.93
C LYS A 46 9.74 1.11 -9.43
N ALA A 47 9.91 2.37 -9.86
CA ALA A 47 8.91 3.11 -10.60
C ALA A 47 8.96 2.82 -12.11
N ASP A 48 10.16 2.52 -12.63
CA ASP A 48 10.41 2.05 -14.00
C ASP A 48 11.59 1.05 -14.01
N GLU A 49 12.25 0.78 -15.14
CA GLU A 49 13.37 -0.18 -15.16
C GLU A 49 14.62 0.29 -14.38
N HIS A 50 14.75 1.60 -14.17
CA HIS A 50 15.94 2.31 -13.70
C HIS A 50 15.73 3.18 -12.44
N SER A 51 14.50 3.53 -12.10
CA SER A 51 14.17 4.43 -10.98
C SER A 51 13.26 3.78 -9.94
N GLY A 52 13.22 4.33 -8.71
CA GLY A 52 12.41 3.84 -7.59
C GLY A 52 11.47 4.91 -7.02
N PHE A 53 10.81 4.58 -5.91
CA PHE A 53 9.94 5.49 -5.17
C PHE A 53 10.62 6.00 -3.89
N ASP A 54 10.37 7.26 -3.53
CA ASP A 54 10.88 7.88 -2.30
C ASP A 54 9.80 7.84 -1.21
N LEU A 55 9.76 6.74 -0.47
CA LEU A 55 8.76 6.50 0.58
C LEU A 55 8.90 7.46 1.76
N SER A 56 10.09 8.05 1.96
CA SER A 56 10.30 9.08 3.00
C SER A 56 9.53 10.37 2.72
N LYS A 57 9.14 10.58 1.45
CA LYS A 57 8.35 11.72 0.99
C LYS A 57 6.88 11.36 0.69
N MET A 58 6.44 10.16 1.08
CA MET A 58 5.04 9.78 0.96
C MET A 58 4.16 10.74 1.74
N THR A 59 3.15 11.31 1.08
CA THR A 59 2.13 12.13 1.72
C THR A 59 0.87 11.30 1.91
N VAL A 60 0.32 11.34 3.12
CA VAL A 60 -0.98 10.73 3.44
C VAL A 60 -1.98 11.87 3.69
N ILE A 61 -3.04 11.91 2.91
CA ILE A 61 -4.17 12.82 3.11
C ILE A 61 -5.28 12.02 3.80
N ASP A 62 -5.69 12.50 4.97
CA ASP A 62 -6.77 11.94 5.76
C ASP A 62 -7.59 13.06 6.39
N ASP A 63 -8.64 13.48 5.69
CA ASP A 63 -9.59 14.50 6.15
C ASP A 63 -10.78 13.88 6.88
N GLY A 64 -10.74 12.56 7.14
CA GLY A 64 -11.75 11.89 7.93
C GLY A 64 -11.49 12.05 9.44
N HIS A 65 -12.49 11.69 10.23
CA HIS A 65 -12.41 11.77 11.69
C HIS A 65 -12.71 10.41 12.35
N TYR A 66 -13.83 9.80 11.97
CA TYR A 66 -14.26 8.50 12.51
C TYR A 66 -14.27 7.40 11.46
N GLN A 67 -14.46 7.77 10.19
CA GLN A 67 -14.38 6.92 9.00
C GLN A 67 -14.04 7.84 7.83
N GLY A 68 -13.53 7.29 6.74
CA GLY A 68 -13.16 8.12 5.60
C GLY A 68 -12.30 7.41 4.58
N THR A 69 -11.58 8.19 3.79
CA THR A 69 -10.65 7.67 2.79
C THR A 69 -9.28 8.26 3.04
N GLN A 70 -8.29 7.37 3.18
CA GLN A 70 -6.89 7.76 3.16
C GLN A 70 -6.39 7.72 1.72
N ILE A 71 -5.76 8.80 1.30
CA ILE A 71 -5.12 8.93 -0.01
C ILE A 71 -3.61 8.96 0.20
N PHE A 72 -2.89 8.08 -0.49
CA PHE A 72 -1.44 7.98 -0.42
C PHE A 72 -0.85 8.51 -1.72
N ILE A 73 0.03 9.48 -1.63
CA ILE A 73 0.75 10.08 -2.77
C ILE A 73 2.23 9.79 -2.58
N ILE A 74 2.82 9.05 -3.52
CA ILE A 74 4.20 8.57 -3.46
C ILE A 74 5.00 9.14 -4.65
N PRO A 75 6.03 9.97 -4.42
CA PRO A 75 6.89 10.46 -5.49
C PRO A 75 7.92 9.40 -5.93
N ARG A 76 8.34 9.49 -7.19
CA ARG A 76 9.56 8.86 -7.68
C ARG A 76 10.80 9.50 -7.06
N VAL A 77 11.90 8.76 -7.03
CA VAL A 77 13.22 9.30 -6.68
C VAL A 77 13.70 10.18 -7.84
N THR A 78 13.64 11.50 -7.68
CA THR A 78 14.12 12.49 -8.64
C THR A 78 14.55 13.78 -7.93
N TYR A 79 15.37 14.60 -8.61
CA TYR A 79 15.83 15.89 -8.09
C TYR A 79 14.73 16.96 -8.12
N GLN A 80 13.91 16.98 -9.17
CA GLN A 80 12.85 17.97 -9.40
C GLN A 80 11.58 17.26 -9.91
N PRO A 81 10.69 16.81 -9.02
CA PRO A 81 9.49 16.08 -9.42
C PRO A 81 8.47 16.99 -10.10
N SER A 82 7.77 16.44 -11.07
CA SER A 82 6.59 16.96 -11.76
C SER A 82 5.36 16.13 -11.44
N ILE A 83 4.16 16.54 -11.88
CA ILE A 83 2.91 15.82 -11.57
C ILE A 83 2.93 14.35 -12.04
N GLY A 84 3.62 14.05 -13.14
CA GLY A 84 3.79 12.69 -13.67
C GLY A 84 4.71 11.79 -12.82
N ASP A 85 5.47 12.37 -11.90
CA ASP A 85 6.39 11.64 -11.02
C ASP A 85 5.73 11.13 -9.74
N TYR A 86 4.41 11.33 -9.58
CA TYR A 86 3.67 10.88 -8.42
C TYR A 86 2.69 9.78 -8.81
N VAL A 87 2.73 8.68 -8.06
CA VAL A 87 1.68 7.68 -8.08
C VAL A 87 0.78 7.87 -6.85
N MET A 88 -0.51 7.60 -7.03
CA MET A 88 -1.48 7.64 -5.95
C MET A 88 -2.20 6.30 -5.77
N THR A 89 -2.56 5.96 -4.54
CA THR A 89 -3.57 4.93 -4.23
C THR A 89 -4.45 5.41 -3.08
N ASN A 90 -5.51 4.67 -2.79
CA ASN A 90 -6.44 5.01 -1.72
C ASN A 90 -7.08 3.78 -1.09
N THR A 91 -7.53 3.95 0.15
CA THR A 91 -8.37 2.97 0.84
C THR A 91 -9.41 3.67 1.69
N TYR A 92 -10.59 3.08 1.75
CA TYR A 92 -11.61 3.48 2.71
C TYR A 92 -11.31 2.79 4.05
N TYR A 93 -11.44 3.53 5.14
CA TYR A 93 -11.32 3.03 6.50
C TYR A 93 -12.65 3.25 7.23
N GLY A 94 -12.99 2.28 8.07
CA GLY A 94 -14.32 2.17 8.66
C GLY A 94 -14.39 2.74 10.06
N SER A 95 -15.62 2.98 10.52
CA SER A 95 -15.94 3.47 11.86
C SER A 95 -15.82 2.44 12.97
N CYS A 96 -15.59 1.17 12.63
CA CYS A 96 -15.61 0.06 13.57
C CYS A 96 -14.72 -1.07 13.06
N SER A 97 -14.25 -1.98 13.93
CA SER A 97 -13.37 -3.08 13.51
C SER A 97 -14.01 -4.04 12.52
N GLY A 98 -15.35 -4.16 12.48
CA GLY A 98 -16.04 -4.92 11.43
C GLY A 98 -16.26 -4.13 10.13
N CYS A 99 -16.10 -2.81 10.19
CA CYS A 99 -16.32 -1.86 9.10
C CYS A 99 -14.99 -1.47 8.43
N ASP A 100 -13.90 -1.52 9.18
CA ASP A 100 -12.55 -1.21 8.79
C ASP A 100 -11.81 -2.49 8.40
N THR A 101 -11.41 -2.59 7.13
CA THR A 101 -10.80 -3.82 6.62
C THR A 101 -9.51 -4.16 7.35
N LEU A 102 -8.66 -3.19 7.70
CA LEU A 102 -7.39 -3.49 8.35
C LEU A 102 -7.60 -3.95 9.79
N GLN A 103 -8.46 -3.25 10.53
CA GLN A 103 -8.80 -3.63 11.91
C GLN A 103 -9.52 -4.98 11.97
N ALA A 104 -10.37 -5.30 10.99
CA ALA A 104 -11.04 -6.59 10.89
C ALA A 104 -10.04 -7.74 10.77
N ILE A 105 -9.01 -7.55 9.93
CA ILE A 105 -7.96 -8.56 9.73
C ILE A 105 -7.07 -8.66 10.96
N TRP A 106 -6.63 -7.52 11.49
CA TRP A 106 -5.71 -7.47 12.62
C TRP A 106 -6.31 -8.06 13.90
N ASN A 107 -7.62 -7.83 14.12
CA ASN A 107 -8.34 -8.28 15.31
C ASN A 107 -7.69 -7.85 16.65
N TYR A 108 -6.83 -6.82 16.62
CA TYR A 108 -6.04 -6.35 17.77
C TYR A 108 -5.14 -7.42 18.40
N GLU A 109 -4.71 -8.41 17.62
CA GLU A 109 -3.80 -9.46 18.06
C GLU A 109 -2.35 -9.08 17.72
N ASP A 110 -1.44 -9.20 18.70
CA ASP A 110 -0.02 -8.84 18.52
C ASP A 110 0.87 -10.04 18.14
N GLY A 111 0.24 -11.17 17.79
CA GLY A 111 0.91 -12.40 17.38
C GLY A 111 1.28 -12.42 15.88
N LEU A 112 1.77 -13.58 15.44
CA LEU A 112 1.83 -13.90 14.01
C LEU A 112 0.41 -14.07 13.48
N PRO A 113 0.13 -13.64 12.23
CA PRO A 113 -1.18 -13.86 11.63
C PRO A 113 -1.43 -15.34 11.35
N THR A 114 -2.69 -15.73 11.35
CA THR A 114 -3.17 -16.99 10.78
C THR A 114 -3.05 -16.98 9.24
N GLU A 115 -3.10 -18.16 8.63
CA GLU A 115 -3.14 -18.31 7.17
C GLU A 115 -4.27 -17.51 6.50
N GLU A 116 -5.42 -17.39 7.17
CA GLU A 116 -6.54 -16.61 6.65
C GLU A 116 -6.27 -15.12 6.72
N GLN A 117 -5.71 -14.62 7.84
CA GLN A 117 -5.28 -13.23 7.96
C GLN A 117 -4.23 -12.88 6.90
N VAL A 118 -3.26 -13.76 6.63
CA VAL A 118 -2.27 -13.56 5.55
C VAL A 118 -2.96 -13.38 4.20
N LYS A 119 -3.92 -14.24 3.85
CA LYS A 119 -4.69 -14.10 2.58
C LYS A 119 -5.48 -12.78 2.52
N GLN A 120 -6.06 -12.36 3.64
CA GLN A 120 -6.80 -11.12 3.70
C GLN A 120 -5.88 -9.90 3.58
N TYR A 121 -4.70 -9.90 4.23
CA TYR A 121 -3.68 -8.86 4.04
C TYR A 121 -3.21 -8.81 2.59
N MET A 122 -2.98 -9.96 1.95
CA MET A 122 -2.61 -10.02 0.53
C MET A 122 -3.71 -9.49 -0.38
N THR A 123 -4.97 -9.72 -0.04
CA THR A 123 -6.13 -9.16 -0.78
C THR A 123 -6.22 -7.64 -0.61
N LEU A 124 -6.01 -7.13 0.61
CA LEU A 124 -5.93 -5.69 0.87
C LEU A 124 -4.79 -5.04 0.07
N ALA A 125 -3.60 -5.63 0.11
CA ALA A 125 -2.43 -5.19 -0.65
C ALA A 125 -2.70 -5.19 -2.17
N LEU A 126 -3.33 -6.25 -2.70
CA LEU A 126 -3.73 -6.33 -4.09
C LEU A 126 -4.67 -5.18 -4.48
N HIS A 127 -5.68 -4.89 -3.67
CA HIS A 127 -6.61 -3.79 -3.94
C HIS A 127 -5.90 -2.42 -3.95
N LEU A 128 -4.92 -2.20 -3.07
CA LEU A 128 -4.10 -0.99 -3.09
C LEU A 128 -3.31 -0.87 -4.40
N VAL A 129 -2.73 -1.97 -4.89
CA VAL A 129 -1.99 -1.99 -6.17
C VAL A 129 -2.92 -1.76 -7.36
N GLN A 130 -4.08 -2.41 -7.40
CA GLN A 130 -5.05 -2.28 -8.50
C GLN A 130 -5.58 -0.84 -8.63
N LYS A 131 -5.64 -0.10 -7.53
CA LYS A 131 -6.08 1.30 -7.49
C LYS A 131 -4.98 2.31 -7.83
N LEU A 132 -3.74 1.88 -8.06
CA LEU A 132 -2.64 2.79 -8.38
C LEU A 132 -2.92 3.55 -9.69
N LYS A 133 -2.68 4.86 -9.65
CA LYS A 133 -2.78 5.78 -10.78
C LYS A 133 -1.66 6.80 -10.75
N TRP A 134 -1.10 7.14 -11.91
CA TRP A 134 -0.19 8.28 -12.03
C TRP A 134 -1.01 9.57 -11.90
N LEU A 135 -0.56 10.55 -11.11
CA LEU A 135 -1.33 11.79 -10.93
C LEU A 135 -1.37 12.65 -12.21
N GLY A 136 -0.37 12.53 -13.08
CA GLY A 136 -0.35 13.17 -14.40
C GLY A 136 -1.07 12.38 -15.51
N GLU A 137 -1.77 11.28 -15.20
CA GLU A 137 -2.45 10.46 -16.21
C GLU A 137 -3.61 11.24 -16.85
N GLY A 138 -3.51 11.52 -18.16
CA GLY A 138 -4.52 12.26 -18.92
C GLY A 138 -4.19 13.73 -19.21
N GLU A 139 -3.07 14.24 -18.69
CA GLU A 139 -2.45 15.44 -19.23
C GLU A 139 -1.60 15.02 -20.45
N TYR A 140 -2.21 14.92 -21.64
CA TYR A 140 -1.67 15.08 -23.00
C TYR A 140 -2.70 14.58 -24.03
#